data_AF-A0A1Y2J1A5-F1
#
_entry.id   AF-A0A1Y2J1A5-F1
#
_cell.length_a   1.000
_cell.length_b   1.000
_cell.length_c   1.000
_cell.angle_alpha   90.00
_cell.angle_beta   90.00
_cell.angle_gamma   90.00
#
_symmetry.space_group_name_H-M   'P 1'
#
loop_
_entity.id
_entity.type
_entity.pdbx_description
1 polymer ?
#
loop_
_entity_poly.entity_id
_entity_poly.type
_entity_poly.pdbx_seq_one_letter_code
_entity_poly.pdbx_strand_id
1 'polypeptide(L)'
;MSSLSTAQSVVFAVSLLASLSAGYALGAWSSSQEKGKNVPAVPSTDAAKPPAREAAGEDSESEEEDVADGDLSAVKPGFLEPCKLVLVVRTDLGMTTGKIAAQCGHATLACYKALQKTNPSLLKHWERTGQAKIALKATSEEELLELEAIAKSLNLAARSIVDAGRTQIAAGSRTVLGIGPGPVELVNKVTGKLRLL
;
A
#
# COMPACT_ATOMS: atom_id res chain seq x y z
N MET A 1 -18.95 -19.69 -45.57
CA MET A 1 -17.67 -19.14 -45.08
C MET A 1 -16.91 -18.61 -46.29
N SER A 2 -16.99 -17.30 -46.54
CA SER A 2 -16.36 -16.65 -47.69
C SER A 2 -14.85 -16.54 -47.44
N SER A 3 -14.04 -17.26 -48.23
CA SER A 3 -12.58 -17.13 -48.21
C SER A 3 -12.18 -15.74 -48.70
N LEU A 4 -11.50 -14.97 -47.84
CA LEU A 4 -10.89 -13.69 -48.23
C LEU A 4 -9.81 -13.95 -49.29
N SER A 5 -9.83 -13.16 -50.36
CA SER A 5 -8.82 -13.26 -51.42
C SER A 5 -7.43 -12.99 -50.85
N THR A 6 -6.40 -13.65 -51.38
CA THR A 6 -4.99 -13.43 -51.02
C THR A 6 -4.63 -11.95 -51.06
N ALA A 7 -5.21 -11.19 -52.00
CA ALA A 7 -5.02 -9.74 -52.09
C ALA A 7 -5.55 -8.98 -50.88
N GLN A 8 -6.71 -9.35 -50.33
CA GLN A 8 -7.28 -8.72 -49.13
C GLN A 8 -6.44 -9.04 -47.89
N SER A 9 -5.95 -10.27 -47.77
CA SER A 9 -5.09 -10.68 -46.66
C SER A 9 -3.76 -9.91 -46.64
N VAL A 10 -3.16 -9.66 -47.81
CA VAL A 10 -1.94 -8.86 -47.93
C VAL A 10 -2.19 -7.39 -47.59
N VAL A 11 -3.31 -6.81 -48.03
CA VAL A 11 -3.66 -5.42 -47.70
C VAL A 11 -3.84 -5.25 -46.18
N PHE A 12 -4.55 -6.16 -45.51
CA PHE A 12 -4.69 -6.12 -44.05
C PHE A 12 -3.35 -6.24 -43.32
N ALA A 13 -2.47 -7.14 -43.76
CA ALA A 13 -1.15 -7.31 -43.14
C ALA A 13 -0.28 -6.06 -43.29
N VAL A 14 -0.28 -5.41 -44.45
CA VAL A 14 0.48 -4.17 -44.69
C VAL A 14 -0.10 -3.01 -43.88
N SER A 15 -1.42 -2.88 -43.77
CA SER A 15 -2.06 -1.86 -42.94
C SER A 15 -1.74 -2.02 -41.45
N LEU A 16 -1.74 -3.26 -40.94
CA LEU A 16 -1.38 -3.56 -39.55
C LEU A 16 0.08 -3.19 -39.27
N LEU A 17 1.01 -3.59 -40.13
CA LEU A 17 2.43 -3.27 -39.97
C LEU A 17 2.71 -1.77 -40.06
N ALA A 18 2.04 -1.05 -40.96
CA ALA A 18 2.14 0.41 -41.07
C ALA A 18 1.59 1.13 -39.82
N SER A 19 0.47 0.65 -39.27
CA SER A 19 -0.12 1.25 -38.06
C SER A 19 0.73 1.00 -36.80
N LEU A 20 1.31 -0.19 -36.66
CA LEU A 20 2.19 -0.55 -35.54
C LEU A 20 3.48 0.27 -35.56
N SER A 21 4.08 0.46 -36.74
CA SER A 21 5.31 1.23 -36.90
C SER A 21 5.07 2.74 -36.69
N ALA A 22 3.97 3.29 -37.18
CA ALA A 22 3.57 4.67 -36.89
C ALA A 22 3.28 4.90 -35.40
N GLY A 23 2.57 3.96 -34.75
CA GLY A 23 2.30 4.03 -33.31
C GLY A 23 3.58 3.97 -32.46
N TYR A 24 4.51 3.09 -32.80
CA TYR A 24 5.80 2.99 -32.11
C TYR A 24 6.64 4.27 -32.28
N ALA A 25 6.70 4.84 -33.48
CA ALA A 25 7.44 6.07 -33.75
C ALA A 25 6.87 7.28 -32.98
N LEU A 26 5.53 7.44 -32.96
CA LEU A 26 4.87 8.50 -32.20
C LEU A 26 5.06 8.34 -30.69
N GLY A 27 4.97 7.12 -30.17
CA GLY A 27 5.21 6.83 -28.75
C GLY A 27 6.64 7.12 -28.32
N ALA A 28 7.62 6.72 -29.14
CA ALA A 28 9.04 7.00 -28.89
C ALA A 28 9.34 8.51 -28.96
N TRP A 29 8.72 9.24 -29.89
CA TRP A 29 8.92 10.69 -30.02
C TRP A 29 8.33 11.47 -28.84
N SER A 30 7.15 11.08 -28.36
CA SER A 30 6.52 11.68 -27.17
C SER A 30 7.35 11.46 -25.90
N SER A 31 7.91 10.25 -25.72
CA SER A 31 8.80 9.93 -24.60
C SER A 31 10.11 10.75 -24.62
N SER A 32 10.61 11.08 -25.81
CA SER A 32 11.80 11.93 -25.96
C SER A 32 11.53 13.40 -25.61
N GLN A 33 10.29 13.87 -25.75
CA GLN A 33 9.91 15.25 -25.45
C GLN A 33 9.71 15.51 -23.95
N GLU A 34 9.32 14.51 -23.17
CA GLU A 34 9.21 14.64 -21.70
C GLU A 34 10.57 14.76 -20.99
N LYS A 35 11.65 14.23 -21.58
CA LYS A 35 13.01 14.35 -21.02
C LYS A 35 13.67 15.73 -21.24
N GLY A 36 13.00 16.67 -21.91
CA GLY A 36 13.58 17.95 -22.33
C GLY A 36 12.95 19.24 -21.77
N LYS A 37 11.95 19.18 -20.87
CA LYS A 37 11.36 20.40 -20.30
C LYS A 37 12.18 20.92 -19.11
N ASN A 38 13.12 21.82 -19.43
CA ASN A 38 13.66 22.82 -18.50
C ASN A 38 12.51 23.70 -17.96
N VAL A 39 12.39 23.78 -16.64
CA VAL A 39 11.49 24.72 -15.95
C VAL A 39 12.11 26.14 -16.04
N PRO A 40 11.37 27.20 -16.41
CA PRO A 40 11.90 28.56 -16.43
C PRO A 40 12.17 29.09 -15.03
N ALA A 41 13.27 29.82 -14.88
CA ALA A 41 13.63 30.58 -13.68
C ALA A 41 12.64 31.74 -13.44
N VAL A 42 12.15 31.88 -12.21
CA VAL A 42 11.31 33.00 -11.77
C VAL A 42 12.21 34.17 -11.35
N PRO A 43 11.89 35.44 -11.70
CA PRO A 43 12.72 36.59 -11.37
C PRO A 43 12.65 36.96 -9.89
N SER A 44 13.80 37.33 -9.34
CA SER A 44 14.00 37.87 -8.00
C SER A 44 13.47 39.29 -7.85
N THR A 45 12.59 39.51 -6.87
CA THR A 45 12.36 40.84 -6.28
C THR A 45 12.46 40.73 -4.76
N ASP A 46 13.27 41.63 -4.19
CA ASP A 46 13.56 41.77 -2.77
C ASP A 46 12.31 42.00 -1.92
N ALA A 47 12.11 41.17 -0.88
CA ALA A 47 11.49 41.60 0.37
C ALA A 47 11.67 40.54 1.49
N ALA A 48 12.39 40.95 2.53
CA ALA A 48 12.32 40.51 3.92
C ALA A 48 12.48 39.00 4.25
N LYS A 49 13.65 38.70 4.84
CA LYS A 49 14.04 37.45 5.51
C LYS A 49 13.28 37.24 6.84
N PRO A 50 12.53 36.14 7.03
CA PRO A 50 12.32 35.52 8.33
C PRO A 50 13.35 34.39 8.55
N PRO A 51 13.82 34.16 9.79
CA PRO A 51 14.89 33.20 10.05
C PRO A 51 14.45 31.76 9.76
N ALA A 52 15.33 31.00 9.12
CA ALA A 52 15.17 29.58 8.87
C ALA A 52 15.09 28.81 10.19
N ARG A 53 13.96 28.13 10.40
CA ARG A 53 13.89 27.03 11.37
C ARG A 53 14.69 25.86 10.79
N GLU A 54 15.74 25.50 11.50
CA GLU A 54 16.36 24.19 11.40
C GLU A 54 15.28 23.14 11.71
N ALA A 55 14.88 22.35 10.72
CA ALA A 55 14.18 21.10 10.96
C ALA A 55 15.23 20.01 11.05
N ALA A 56 15.83 19.92 12.24
CA ALA A 56 16.46 18.72 12.74
C ALA A 56 15.41 17.63 12.98
N GLY A 57 15.81 16.37 12.83
CA GLY A 57 15.04 15.24 13.37
C GLY A 57 15.12 14.02 12.47
N GLU A 58 16.21 13.28 12.59
CA GLU A 58 16.26 11.86 12.27
C GLU A 58 15.08 11.18 12.98
N ASP A 59 14.15 10.62 12.20
CA ASP A 59 13.06 9.79 12.75
C ASP A 59 13.72 8.51 13.31
N SER A 60 14.00 8.55 14.60
CA SER A 60 14.33 7.39 15.43
C SER A 60 13.10 6.47 15.40
N GLU A 61 13.10 5.48 14.50
CA GLU A 61 12.23 4.32 14.59
C GLU A 61 12.52 3.65 15.94
N SER A 62 11.72 3.97 16.96
CA SER A 62 11.75 3.26 18.23
C SER A 62 11.30 1.84 17.96
N GLU A 63 12.26 0.93 17.88
CA GLU A 63 12.05 -0.51 17.95
C GLU A 63 11.50 -0.83 19.34
N GLU A 64 10.19 -0.62 19.53
CA GLU A 64 9.46 -1.25 20.64
C GLU A 64 9.63 -2.77 20.48
N GLU A 65 9.75 -3.49 21.61
CA GLU A 65 9.83 -4.95 21.63
C GLU A 65 8.51 -5.55 21.12
N ASP A 66 8.33 -5.53 19.81
CA ASP A 66 7.24 -6.18 19.11
C ASP A 66 7.29 -7.67 19.46
N VAL A 67 6.19 -8.20 19.99
CA VAL A 67 6.00 -9.65 20.11
C VAL A 67 6.37 -10.26 18.76
N ALA A 68 7.38 -11.13 18.76
CA ALA A 68 7.88 -11.73 17.53
C ALA A 68 6.72 -12.36 16.76
N ASP A 69 6.70 -12.13 15.44
CA ASP A 69 5.73 -12.81 14.60
C ASP A 69 5.91 -14.33 14.69
N GLY A 70 4.83 -15.07 14.40
CA GLY A 70 4.94 -16.49 14.07
C GLY A 70 5.71 -16.73 12.76
N ASP A 71 5.70 -17.96 12.25
CA ASP A 71 6.35 -18.29 10.98
C ASP A 71 5.54 -17.75 9.79
N LEU A 72 5.78 -16.48 9.43
CA LEU A 72 5.11 -15.81 8.31
C LEU A 72 5.30 -16.54 6.97
N SER A 73 6.35 -17.35 6.82
CA SER A 73 6.64 -18.12 5.60
C SER A 73 5.71 -19.34 5.43
N ALA A 74 5.05 -19.76 6.51
CA ALA A 74 4.12 -20.89 6.51
C ALA A 74 2.81 -20.57 5.76
N VAL A 75 2.43 -19.29 5.65
CA VAL A 75 1.20 -18.87 4.97
C VAL A 75 1.38 -18.95 3.46
N LYS A 76 0.66 -19.88 2.82
CA LYS A 76 0.69 -20.11 1.37
C LYS A 76 -0.73 -20.11 0.81
N PRO A 77 -1.10 -19.11 -0.01
CA PRO A 77 -2.41 -19.09 -0.64
C PRO A 77 -2.50 -20.14 -1.75
N GLY A 78 -3.71 -20.62 -2.02
CA GLY A 78 -4.01 -21.36 -3.24
C GLY A 78 -3.82 -20.52 -4.50
N PHE A 79 -3.74 -21.18 -5.67
CA PHE A 79 -3.35 -20.54 -6.94
C PHE A 79 -4.19 -19.30 -7.33
N LEU A 80 -5.50 -19.33 -7.07
CA LEU A 80 -6.42 -18.20 -7.29
C LEU A 80 -7.11 -17.77 -5.99
N GLU A 81 -6.57 -18.15 -4.84
CA GLU A 81 -7.18 -17.82 -3.56
C GLU A 81 -7.06 -16.31 -3.32
N PRO A 82 -8.17 -15.60 -3.07
CA PRO A 82 -8.12 -14.17 -2.84
C PRO A 82 -7.37 -13.87 -1.53
N CYS A 83 -6.52 -12.84 -1.58
CA CYS A 83 -5.84 -12.31 -0.41
C CYS A 83 -6.27 -10.87 -0.12
N LYS A 84 -6.21 -10.47 1.15
CA LYS A 84 -6.50 -9.10 1.58
C LYS A 84 -5.60 -8.67 2.73
N LEU A 85 -5.40 -7.35 2.84
CA LEU A 85 -4.91 -6.67 4.03
C LEU A 85 -6.10 -6.03 4.75
N VAL A 86 -6.15 -6.12 6.07
CA VAL A 86 -7.14 -5.43 6.88
C VAL A 86 -6.45 -4.35 7.70
N LEU A 87 -7.10 -3.19 7.79
CA LEU A 87 -6.67 -2.02 8.55
C LEU A 87 -7.71 -1.75 9.63
N VAL A 88 -7.41 -2.11 10.87
CA VAL A 88 -8.32 -1.94 12.01
C VAL A 88 -8.00 -0.61 12.68
N VAL A 89 -8.93 0.33 12.61
CA VAL A 89 -8.75 1.71 13.07
C VAL A 89 -9.47 1.92 14.39
N ARG A 90 -8.78 2.48 15.38
CA ARG A 90 -9.40 2.91 16.64
C ARG A 90 -10.25 4.15 16.43
N THR A 91 -11.55 3.99 16.65
CA THR A 91 -12.54 5.07 16.48
C THR A 91 -12.76 5.89 17.74
N ASP A 92 -12.37 5.37 18.91
CA ASP A 92 -12.43 6.05 20.21
C ASP A 92 -11.50 7.27 20.30
N LEU A 93 -10.47 7.33 19.46
CA LEU A 93 -9.49 8.41 19.42
C LEU A 93 -9.97 9.68 18.70
N GLY A 94 -11.15 9.66 18.06
CA GLY A 94 -11.69 10.83 17.35
C GLY A 94 -10.80 11.34 16.21
N MET A 95 -10.02 10.45 15.58
CA MET A 95 -9.12 10.84 14.49
C MET A 95 -9.88 11.47 13.32
N THR A 96 -9.32 12.54 12.74
CA THR A 96 -9.82 13.09 11.48
C THR A 96 -9.56 12.12 10.33
N THR A 97 -10.36 12.19 9.27
CA THR A 97 -10.23 11.34 8.07
C THR A 97 -8.82 11.37 7.47
N GLY A 98 -8.19 12.54 7.43
CA GLY A 98 -6.80 12.68 6.95
C GLY A 98 -5.78 11.93 7.80
N LYS A 99 -5.91 11.98 9.14
CA LYS A 99 -5.03 11.21 10.03
C LYS A 99 -5.25 9.72 9.89
N ILE A 100 -6.51 9.28 9.82
CA ILE A 100 -6.85 7.86 9.58
C ILE A 100 -6.16 7.37 8.30
N ALA A 101 -6.27 8.12 7.21
CA ALA A 101 -5.65 7.75 5.94
C ALA A 101 -4.12 7.63 6.04
N ALA A 102 -3.47 8.57 6.72
CA ALA A 102 -2.02 8.53 6.95
C ALA A 102 -1.60 7.31 7.77
N GLN A 103 -2.27 7.05 8.91
CA GLN A 103 -1.97 5.90 9.77
C GLN A 103 -2.23 4.56 9.08
N CYS A 104 -3.30 4.46 8.29
CA CYS A 104 -3.56 3.31 7.42
C CYS A 104 -2.43 3.09 6.38
N GLY A 105 -1.87 4.17 5.83
CA GLY A 105 -0.70 4.11 4.96
C GLY A 105 0.53 3.55 5.67
N HIS A 106 0.82 4.02 6.88
CA HIS A 106 1.91 3.50 7.71
C HIS A 106 1.73 2.02 8.05
N ALA A 107 0.53 1.61 8.48
CA ALA A 107 0.19 0.21 8.79
C ALA A 107 0.39 -0.70 7.57
N THR A 108 -0.07 -0.24 6.39
CA THR A 108 0.13 -0.95 5.13
C THR A 108 1.61 -1.16 4.82
N LEU A 109 2.41 -0.10 4.93
CA LEU A 109 3.84 -0.16 4.62
C LEU A 109 4.59 -1.06 5.61
N ALA A 110 4.24 -1.02 6.89
CA ALA A 110 4.83 -1.87 7.91
C ALA A 110 4.58 -3.36 7.61
N CYS A 111 3.34 -3.72 7.31
CA CYS A 111 2.96 -5.09 6.90
C CYS A 111 3.67 -5.53 5.61
N TYR A 112 3.74 -4.63 4.62
CA TYR A 112 4.43 -4.86 3.36
C TYR A 112 5.91 -5.19 3.58
N LYS A 113 6.62 -4.35 4.35
CA LYS A 113 8.05 -4.54 4.65
C LYS A 113 8.31 -5.84 5.41
N ALA A 114 7.42 -6.22 6.34
CA ALA A 114 7.52 -7.48 7.07
C ALA A 114 7.46 -8.68 6.12
N LEU A 115 6.48 -8.73 5.22
CA LEU A 115 6.32 -9.83 4.26
C LEU A 115 7.34 -9.79 3.12
N GLN A 116 7.81 -8.61 2.72
CA GLN A 116 8.84 -8.51 1.68
C GLN A 116 10.11 -9.28 2.08
N LYS A 117 10.46 -9.25 3.36
CA LYS A 117 11.62 -9.97 3.92
C LYS A 117 11.32 -11.46 4.18
N THR A 118 10.14 -11.78 4.69
CA THR A 118 9.83 -13.11 5.24
C THR A 118 9.01 -14.01 4.32
N ASN A 119 8.13 -13.45 3.49
CA ASN A 119 7.28 -14.19 2.56
C ASN A 119 6.98 -13.37 1.28
N PRO A 120 8.01 -13.15 0.43
CA PRO A 120 7.85 -12.39 -0.81
C PRO A 120 6.90 -13.08 -1.81
N SER A 121 6.65 -14.38 -1.66
CA SER A 121 5.73 -15.14 -2.52
C SER A 121 4.27 -14.76 -2.25
N LEU A 122 3.86 -14.71 -0.98
CA LEU A 122 2.54 -14.25 -0.55
C LEU A 122 2.32 -12.80 -0.94
N LEU A 123 3.34 -11.95 -0.79
CA LEU A 123 3.25 -10.54 -1.14
C LEU A 123 2.97 -10.35 -2.64
N LYS A 124 3.75 -11.01 -3.50
CA LYS A 124 3.54 -11.01 -4.96
C LYS A 124 2.18 -11.57 -5.36
N HIS A 125 1.69 -12.58 -4.64
CA HIS A 125 0.36 -13.14 -4.85
C HIS A 125 -0.71 -12.07 -4.59
N TRP A 126 -0.68 -11.43 -3.43
CA TRP A 126 -1.62 -10.36 -3.09
C TRP A 126 -1.57 -9.19 -4.07
N GLU A 127 -0.37 -8.77 -4.51
CA GLU A 127 -0.19 -7.74 -5.54
C GLU A 127 -0.89 -8.12 -6.86
N ARG A 128 -0.78 -9.39 -7.29
CA ARG A 128 -1.43 -9.90 -8.51
C ARG A 128 -2.93 -10.08 -8.37
N THR A 129 -3.43 -10.37 -7.17
CA THR A 129 -4.86 -10.52 -6.88
C THR A 129 -5.55 -9.20 -6.53
N GLY A 130 -4.99 -8.06 -6.94
CA GLY A 130 -5.63 -6.75 -6.81
C GLY A 130 -5.37 -6.02 -5.50
N GLN A 131 -4.45 -6.50 -4.66
CA GLN A 131 -3.91 -5.78 -3.49
C GLN A 131 -4.99 -5.17 -2.57
N ALA A 132 -6.07 -5.93 -2.34
CA ALA A 132 -7.24 -5.50 -1.59
C ALA A 132 -6.88 -5.07 -0.15
N LYS A 133 -7.43 -3.92 0.27
CA LYS A 133 -7.28 -3.33 1.61
C LYS A 133 -8.67 -3.00 2.14
N ILE A 134 -9.00 -3.47 3.34
CA ILE A 134 -10.31 -3.28 3.94
C ILE A 134 -10.13 -2.54 5.27
N ALA A 135 -10.79 -1.39 5.42
CA ALA A 135 -10.79 -0.62 6.66
C ALA A 135 -11.94 -1.09 7.57
N LEU A 136 -11.59 -1.47 8.79
CA LEU A 136 -12.50 -1.90 9.84
C LEU A 136 -12.32 -1.00 11.07
N LYS A 137 -13.29 -1.01 11.97
CA LYS A 137 -13.22 -0.26 13.22
C LYS A 137 -13.00 -1.14 14.44
N ALA A 138 -12.18 -0.65 15.35
CA ALA A 138 -12.07 -1.06 16.74
C ALA A 138 -12.50 0.10 17.66
N THR A 139 -12.87 -0.25 18.88
CA THR A 139 -13.42 0.65 19.90
C THR A 139 -12.48 0.88 21.08
N SER A 140 -11.36 0.16 21.16
CA SER A 140 -10.37 0.32 22.22
C SER A 140 -8.97 -0.13 21.78
N GLU A 141 -7.97 0.20 22.62
CA GLU A 141 -6.60 -0.30 22.47
C GLU A 141 -6.49 -1.80 22.73
N GLU A 142 -7.19 -2.28 23.77
CA GLU A 142 -7.23 -3.69 24.16
C GLU A 142 -7.69 -4.57 22.98
N GLU A 143 -8.72 -4.12 22.26
CA GLU A 143 -9.22 -4.83 21.08
C GLU A 143 -8.14 -4.94 19.99
N LEU A 144 -7.30 -3.92 19.79
CA LEU A 144 -6.18 -4.03 18.86
C LEU A 144 -5.13 -5.03 19.34
N LEU A 145 -4.77 -5.02 20.62
CA LEU A 145 -3.79 -5.93 21.19
C LEU A 145 -4.26 -7.40 21.10
N GLU A 146 -5.53 -7.66 21.40
CA GLU A 146 -6.15 -8.98 21.25
C GLU A 146 -6.10 -9.46 19.80
N LEU A 147 -6.53 -8.62 18.84
CA LEU A 147 -6.52 -8.96 17.42
C LEU A 147 -5.09 -9.20 16.90
N GLU A 148 -4.13 -8.41 17.37
CA GLU A 148 -2.71 -8.55 17.01
C GLU A 148 -2.15 -9.89 17.49
N ALA A 149 -2.40 -10.25 18.76
CA ALA A 149 -1.97 -11.52 19.33
C ALA A 149 -2.57 -12.72 18.59
N ILE A 150 -3.88 -12.68 18.29
CA ILE A 150 -4.55 -13.72 17.52
C ILE A 150 -3.95 -13.82 16.11
N ALA A 151 -3.75 -12.70 15.42
CA ALA A 151 -3.14 -12.69 14.08
C ALA A 151 -1.74 -13.30 14.07
N LYS A 152 -0.87 -12.90 15.01
CA LYS A 152 0.48 -13.44 15.16
C LYS A 152 0.46 -14.95 15.44
N SER A 153 -0.47 -15.44 16.26
CA SER A 153 -0.65 -16.88 16.53
C SER A 153 -1.07 -17.70 15.30
N LEU A 154 -1.66 -17.03 14.30
CA LEU A 154 -2.06 -17.61 13.02
C LEU A 154 -1.01 -17.38 11.91
N ASN A 155 0.20 -16.94 12.28
CA ASN A 155 1.30 -16.61 11.36
C ASN A 155 0.95 -15.51 10.34
N LEU A 156 0.01 -14.63 10.66
CA LEU A 156 -0.27 -13.44 9.87
C LEU A 156 0.65 -12.31 10.31
N ALA A 157 1.18 -11.55 9.35
CA ALA A 157 1.85 -10.30 9.66
C ALA A 157 0.84 -9.34 10.32
N ALA A 158 1.19 -8.85 11.50
CA ALA A 158 0.37 -7.91 12.25
C ALA A 158 1.25 -6.76 12.74
N ARG A 159 0.92 -5.52 12.37
CA ARG A 159 1.72 -4.33 12.68
C ARG A 159 0.84 -3.21 13.16
N SER A 160 1.09 -2.78 14.38
CA SER A 160 0.42 -1.66 15.01
C SER A 160 1.18 -0.37 14.79
N ILE A 161 0.46 0.72 14.59
CA ILE A 161 1.03 2.05 14.40
C ILE A 161 0.73 2.91 15.62
N VAL A 162 1.77 3.52 16.14
CA VAL A 162 1.72 4.39 17.31
C VAL A 162 1.83 5.84 16.85
N ASP A 163 0.96 6.72 17.37
CA ASP A 163 1.11 8.15 17.10
C ASP A 163 2.29 8.71 17.92
N ALA A 164 3.27 9.29 17.24
CA ALA A 164 4.46 9.89 17.83
C ALA A 164 4.16 11.20 18.62
N GLY A 165 2.90 11.52 18.88
CA GLY A 165 2.51 12.69 19.67
C GLY A 165 2.66 14.03 18.94
N ARG A 166 2.79 14.01 17.60
CA ARG A 166 2.77 15.22 16.76
C ARG A 166 1.36 15.74 16.51
N THR A 167 0.35 15.14 17.15
CA THR A 167 -1.06 15.43 16.95
C THR A 167 -1.86 15.53 18.26
N GLN A 168 -3.15 15.88 18.17
CA GLN A 168 -4.09 16.04 19.29
C GLN A 168 -4.38 14.75 20.10
N ILE A 169 -3.79 13.60 19.74
CA ILE A 169 -3.92 12.32 20.46
C ILE A 169 -2.76 12.20 21.44
N ALA A 170 -2.98 11.55 22.58
CA ALA A 170 -1.91 11.30 23.55
C ALA A 170 -0.74 10.56 22.86
N ALA A 171 0.48 11.09 23.03
CA ALA A 171 1.69 10.48 22.50
C ALA A 171 1.79 9.02 22.98
N GLY A 172 2.19 8.11 22.08
CA GLY A 172 2.28 6.69 22.40
C GLY A 172 0.98 5.91 22.22
N SER A 173 -0.12 6.55 21.79
CA SER A 173 -1.37 5.83 21.55
C SER A 173 -1.26 4.94 20.32
N ARG A 174 -1.59 3.65 20.45
CA ARG A 174 -1.80 2.73 19.32
C ARG A 174 -3.03 3.17 18.53
N THR A 175 -2.91 3.44 17.24
CA THR A 175 -3.97 4.05 16.41
C THR A 175 -4.60 3.09 15.41
N VAL A 176 -3.77 2.37 14.65
CA VAL A 176 -4.20 1.47 13.58
C VAL A 176 -3.40 0.17 13.65
N LEU A 177 -4.07 -0.96 13.49
CA LEU A 177 -3.47 -2.28 13.32
C LEU A 177 -3.65 -2.74 11.88
N GLY A 178 -2.54 -3.04 11.19
CA GLY A 178 -2.54 -3.77 9.92
C GLY A 178 -2.46 -5.28 10.16
N ILE A 179 -3.30 -6.06 9.47
CA ILE A 179 -3.29 -7.54 9.52
C ILE A 179 -3.27 -8.12 8.10
N GLY A 180 -2.24 -8.90 7.81
CA GLY A 180 -1.96 -9.48 6.51
C GLY A 180 -0.91 -8.67 5.73
N PRO A 181 -0.96 -8.65 4.38
CA PRO A 181 -1.88 -9.40 3.53
C PRO A 181 -1.81 -10.92 3.73
N GLY A 182 -2.96 -11.57 3.60
CA GLY A 182 -3.09 -13.03 3.73
C GLY A 182 -4.38 -13.55 3.08
N PRO A 183 -4.56 -14.89 3.00
CA PRO A 183 -5.78 -15.50 2.50
C PRO A 183 -7.03 -14.98 3.20
N VAL A 184 -8.09 -14.68 2.44
CA VAL A 184 -9.30 -14.05 2.98
C VAL A 184 -9.89 -14.84 4.15
N GLU A 185 -9.96 -16.17 4.04
CA GLU A 185 -10.50 -17.03 5.09
C GLU A 185 -9.66 -16.97 6.37
N LEU A 186 -8.34 -17.00 6.24
CA LEU A 186 -7.41 -16.93 7.37
C LEU A 186 -7.52 -15.58 8.09
N VAL A 187 -7.51 -14.47 7.33
CA VAL A 187 -7.66 -13.11 7.90
C VAL A 187 -9.03 -12.95 8.58
N ASN A 188 -10.09 -13.55 8.03
CA ASN A 188 -11.43 -13.51 8.62
C ASN A 188 -11.56 -14.26 9.95
N LYS A 189 -10.68 -15.23 10.26
CA LYS A 189 -10.64 -15.86 11.59
C LYS A 189 -10.33 -14.84 12.70
N VAL A 190 -9.61 -13.78 12.36
CA VAL A 190 -9.27 -12.68 13.27
C VAL A 190 -10.32 -11.57 13.19
N THR A 191 -10.62 -11.09 11.98
CA THR A 191 -11.33 -9.81 11.79
C THR A 191 -12.79 -9.95 11.35
N GLY A 192 -13.30 -11.17 11.16
CA GLY A 192 -14.59 -11.42 10.50
C GLY A 192 -15.81 -10.87 11.25
N LYS A 193 -15.68 -10.56 12.54
CA LYS A 193 -16.75 -9.98 13.38
C LYS A 193 -16.71 -8.45 13.43
N LEU A 194 -15.63 -7.83 12.96
CA LEU A 194 -15.47 -6.39 13.01
C LEU A 194 -16.34 -5.71 11.94
N ARG A 195 -16.74 -4.48 12.24
CA ARG A 195 -17.56 -3.66 11.33
C ARG A 195 -16.66 -2.84 10.41
N LEU A 196 -17.17 -2.47 9.24
CA LEU A 196 -16.53 -1.48 8.38
C LEU A 196 -16.38 -0.14 9.12
N LEU A 197 -15.28 0.56 8.83
CA LEU A 197 -14.94 1.87 9.39
C LEU A 197 -15.94 2.94 8.97
#